data_AF-A0A4V2ZX80-F1
#
_entry.id   AF-A0A4V2ZX80-F1
#
_cell.length_a   1.000
_cell.length_b   1.000
_cell.length_c   1.000
_cell.angle_alpha   90.00
_cell.angle_beta   90.00
_cell.angle_gamma   90.00
#
_symmetry.space_group_name_H-M   'P 1'
#
loop_
_entity.id
_entity.type
_entity.pdbx_description
1 polymer ?
#
loop_
_entity_poly.entity_id
_entity_poly.type
_entity_poly.pdbx_seq_one_letter_code
_entity_poly.pdbx_strand_id
1 'polypeptide(L)'
;MRIGLFSGTHPQLNHDLQALASFAREAERRGFDSVWVPNIFSLDAIGACAIAGWETDHIELGTAVTPTYPRHPGAMAQQAMTTQAACGGRFTLGIGLSHQMVIEGMYGLSYDKPARHMAEYLQVLVPLLRGEATAFEGEQLTGKMQLDLPAVEPVPLLLAALGPAMLKLAGTMAHGTTTWMTGPKTIAEYIAPSISAAAEEAGHAAPRIVCGLPICLTDDVDGAREMIAKTLEIYGMLPSYRAMLDREGVAGPAELALVGDESTLRADVQRLRDAGVTDFNAAVIAHGDSDNGILDLLQSELPA
;
A
#
# COMPACT_ATOMS: atom_id res chain seq x y z
N MET A 1 -15.70 -3.81 4.27
CA MET A 1 -14.24 -3.59 4.25
C MET A 1 -13.57 -4.93 4.05
N ARG A 2 -12.65 -4.99 3.10
CA ARG A 2 -11.77 -6.14 2.81
C ARG A 2 -10.62 -6.15 3.81
N ILE A 3 -10.08 -7.32 4.14
CA ILE A 3 -8.96 -7.46 5.07
C ILE A 3 -7.83 -8.22 4.37
N GLY A 4 -6.68 -7.56 4.25
CA GLY A 4 -5.44 -8.15 3.75
C GLY A 4 -4.33 -8.12 4.78
N LEU A 5 -3.23 -8.78 4.44
CA LEU A 5 -2.04 -8.86 5.29
C LEU A 5 -0.85 -8.14 4.65
N PHE A 6 -0.11 -7.39 5.45
CA PHE A 6 1.13 -6.76 5.03
C PHE A 6 2.31 -7.71 5.28
N SER A 7 3.11 -8.01 4.26
CA SER A 7 4.27 -8.90 4.44
C SER A 7 5.45 -8.20 5.13
N GLY A 8 5.48 -6.87 5.12
CA GLY A 8 6.66 -6.08 5.49
C GLY A 8 7.08 -6.16 6.95
N THR A 9 6.18 -6.52 7.85
CA THR A 9 6.48 -6.67 9.29
C THR A 9 7.13 -8.00 9.64
N HIS A 10 7.24 -8.93 8.68
CA HIS A 10 7.91 -10.21 8.85
C HIS A 10 9.28 -10.21 8.15
N PRO A 11 10.40 -10.08 8.89
CA PRO A 11 11.73 -9.95 8.28
C PRO A 11 12.09 -11.08 7.33
N GLN A 12 11.65 -12.32 7.62
CA GLN A 12 11.90 -13.47 6.75
C GLN A 12 11.22 -13.33 5.39
N LEU A 13 9.98 -12.81 5.33
CA LEU A 13 9.25 -12.64 4.07
C LEU A 13 9.89 -11.60 3.15
N ASN A 14 10.62 -10.65 3.73
CA ASN A 14 11.33 -9.63 2.95
C ASN A 14 12.57 -10.18 2.24
N HIS A 15 13.09 -11.35 2.64
CA HIS A 15 14.36 -11.90 2.16
C HIS A 15 14.24 -13.27 1.50
N ASP A 16 13.09 -13.93 1.61
CA ASP A 16 12.86 -15.28 1.09
C ASP A 16 11.55 -15.34 0.27
N LEU A 17 11.71 -15.53 -1.05
CA LEU A 17 10.58 -15.67 -1.99
C LEU A 17 9.71 -16.90 -1.70
N GLN A 18 10.31 -18.01 -1.24
CA GLN A 18 9.55 -19.21 -0.91
C GLN A 18 8.72 -19.01 0.35
N ALA A 19 9.26 -18.28 1.33
CA ALA A 19 8.52 -17.89 2.53
C ALA A 19 7.35 -16.96 2.16
N LEU A 20 7.57 -15.96 1.30
CA LEU A 20 6.50 -15.08 0.82
C LEU A 20 5.40 -15.84 0.06
N ALA A 21 5.76 -16.73 -0.87
CA ALA A 21 4.78 -17.54 -1.59
C ALA A 21 3.97 -18.44 -0.63
N SER A 22 4.63 -19.03 0.37
CA SER A 22 3.97 -19.84 1.39
C SER A 22 3.03 -19.00 2.26
N PHE A 23 3.43 -17.79 2.62
CA PHE A 23 2.59 -16.83 3.33
C PHE A 23 1.34 -16.45 2.53
N ALA A 24 1.49 -16.17 1.23
CA ALA A 24 0.36 -15.85 0.35
C ALA A 24 -0.64 -17.03 0.24
N ARG A 25 -0.16 -18.27 0.10
CA ARG A 25 -1.01 -19.48 0.11
C ARG A 25 -1.76 -19.65 1.42
N GLU A 26 -1.09 -19.42 2.55
CA GLU A 26 -1.73 -19.52 3.86
C GLU A 26 -2.77 -18.41 4.08
N ALA A 27 -2.47 -17.19 3.64
CA ALA A 27 -3.42 -16.08 3.69
C ALA A 27 -4.68 -16.39 2.86
N GLU A 28 -4.51 -16.91 1.64
CA GLU A 28 -5.60 -17.37 0.79
C GLU A 28 -6.41 -18.49 1.42
N ARG A 29 -5.74 -19.52 1.97
CA ARG A 29 -6.40 -20.64 2.64
C ARG A 29 -7.27 -20.20 3.83
N ARG A 30 -6.88 -19.12 4.49
CA ARG A 30 -7.64 -18.49 5.59
C ARG A 30 -8.75 -17.57 5.11
N GLY A 31 -8.82 -17.26 3.81
CA GLY A 31 -9.84 -16.42 3.20
C GLY A 31 -9.52 -14.92 3.22
N PHE A 32 -8.28 -14.51 3.52
CA PHE A 32 -7.91 -13.10 3.44
C PHE A 32 -8.03 -12.56 2.01
N ASP A 33 -8.43 -11.30 1.89
CA ASP A 33 -8.72 -10.66 0.61
C ASP A 33 -7.47 -10.30 -0.20
N SER A 34 -6.35 -10.01 0.48
CA SER A 34 -5.14 -9.52 -0.17
C SER A 34 -3.85 -9.76 0.63
N VAL A 35 -2.72 -9.80 -0.07
CA VAL A 35 -1.37 -9.65 0.50
C VAL A 35 -0.68 -8.45 -0.13
N TRP A 36 -0.16 -7.56 0.71
CA TRP A 36 0.53 -6.35 0.30
C TRP A 36 2.03 -6.45 0.57
N VAL A 37 2.82 -6.31 -0.48
CA VAL A 37 4.27 -6.47 -0.46
C VAL A 37 4.96 -5.11 -0.56
N PRO A 38 5.81 -4.72 0.40
CA PRO A 38 6.55 -3.48 0.29
C PRO A 38 7.82 -3.62 -0.56
N ASN A 39 8.23 -2.52 -1.20
CA ASN A 39 9.51 -2.48 -1.93
C ASN A 39 10.57 -1.75 -1.09
N ILE A 40 11.09 -2.37 -0.03
CA ILE A 40 12.02 -1.75 0.93
C ILE A 40 13.39 -2.43 0.89
N PHE A 41 14.26 -1.98 -0.02
CA PHE A 41 15.69 -2.37 -0.14
C PHE A 41 16.04 -3.86 -0.08
N SER A 42 15.05 -4.73 -0.33
CA SER A 42 15.25 -6.16 -0.45
C SER A 42 14.61 -6.68 -1.74
N LEU A 43 13.76 -7.71 -1.68
CA LEU A 43 13.06 -8.24 -2.86
C LEU A 43 12.35 -7.12 -3.63
N ASP A 44 12.43 -7.19 -4.97
CA ASP A 44 11.60 -6.37 -5.85
C ASP A 44 10.14 -6.79 -5.68
N ALA A 45 9.29 -5.87 -5.22
CA ALA A 45 7.94 -6.22 -4.80
C ALA A 45 7.06 -6.70 -5.97
N ILE A 46 7.25 -6.15 -7.18
CA ILE A 46 6.46 -6.53 -8.36
C ILE A 46 6.82 -7.95 -8.81
N GLY A 47 8.11 -8.28 -8.87
CA GLY A 47 8.58 -9.62 -9.17
C GLY A 47 8.20 -10.63 -8.07
N ALA A 48 8.27 -10.22 -6.81
CA ALA A 48 7.85 -11.05 -5.69
C ALA A 48 6.35 -11.38 -5.74
N CYS A 49 5.50 -10.40 -6.07
CA CYS A 49 4.07 -10.63 -6.30
C CYS A 49 3.81 -11.58 -7.47
N ALA A 50 4.63 -11.57 -8.54
CA ALA A 50 4.45 -12.50 -9.66
C ALA A 50 4.66 -13.96 -9.22
N ILE A 51 5.69 -14.21 -8.41
CA ILE A 51 5.98 -15.56 -7.87
C ILE A 51 4.88 -16.00 -6.90
N ALA A 52 4.47 -15.14 -5.97
CA ALA A 52 3.39 -15.47 -5.04
C ALA A 52 2.03 -15.66 -5.74
N GLY A 53 1.75 -14.82 -6.75
CA GLY A 53 0.54 -14.89 -7.56
C GLY A 53 0.45 -16.18 -8.39
N TRP A 54 1.59 -16.68 -8.88
CA TRP A 54 1.66 -17.95 -9.60
C TRP A 54 1.35 -19.17 -8.70
N GLU A 55 1.53 -19.03 -7.39
CA GLU A 55 1.33 -20.09 -6.39
C GLU A 55 -0.03 -19.99 -5.67
N THR A 56 -0.91 -19.10 -6.10
CA THR A 56 -2.24 -18.83 -5.49
C THR A 56 -3.32 -18.72 -6.57
N ASP A 57 -4.60 -18.80 -6.20
CA ASP A 57 -5.71 -18.85 -7.17
C ASP A 57 -6.70 -17.69 -7.09
N HIS A 58 -6.84 -17.05 -5.93
CA HIS A 58 -7.95 -16.15 -5.59
C HIS A 58 -7.55 -14.86 -4.88
N ILE A 59 -6.53 -14.90 -4.02
CA ILE A 59 -6.10 -13.74 -3.24
C ILE A 59 -5.56 -12.63 -4.13
N GLU A 60 -5.84 -11.37 -3.79
CA GLU A 60 -5.25 -10.22 -4.47
C GLU A 60 -3.80 -10.03 -3.98
N LEU A 61 -2.87 -9.81 -4.91
CA LEU A 61 -1.48 -9.47 -4.59
C LEU A 61 -1.26 -8.02 -4.95
N GLY A 62 -0.68 -7.23 -4.06
CA GLY A 62 -0.44 -5.82 -4.36
C GLY A 62 0.86 -5.28 -3.80
N THR A 63 1.36 -4.20 -4.39
CA THR A 63 2.54 -3.50 -3.86
C THR A 63 2.13 -2.35 -2.95
N ALA A 64 2.79 -2.16 -1.82
CA ALA A 64 2.51 -1.08 -0.87
C ALA A 64 3.81 -0.46 -0.31
N VAL A 65 4.57 0.33 -1.07
CA VAL A 65 4.42 0.68 -2.50
C VAL A 65 5.74 0.58 -3.25
N THR A 66 5.67 0.51 -4.58
CA THR A 66 6.83 0.55 -5.47
C THR A 66 7.26 2.00 -5.76
N PRO A 67 8.52 2.40 -5.50
CA PRO A 67 9.01 3.74 -5.79
C PRO A 67 9.01 4.07 -7.28
N THR A 68 8.53 5.27 -7.65
CA THR A 68 8.46 5.73 -9.04
C THR A 68 9.79 6.24 -9.59
N TYR A 69 10.64 6.85 -8.76
CA TYR A 69 11.89 7.46 -9.25
C TYR A 69 12.89 6.48 -9.85
N PRO A 70 13.13 5.29 -9.26
CA PRO A 70 14.15 4.38 -9.79
C PRO A 70 13.79 3.73 -11.14
N ARG A 71 12.57 3.92 -11.65
CA ARG A 71 12.05 3.18 -12.82
C ARG A 71 11.24 4.08 -13.74
N HIS A 72 11.57 4.09 -15.02
CA HIS A 72 10.74 4.75 -16.04
C HIS A 72 9.31 4.14 -16.06
N PRO A 73 8.23 4.94 -16.22
CA PRO A 73 6.85 4.43 -16.19
C PRO A 73 6.57 3.36 -17.25
N GLY A 74 7.25 3.42 -18.39
CA GLY A 74 7.19 2.34 -19.40
C GLY A 74 7.71 0.99 -18.88
N ALA A 75 8.83 1.00 -18.14
CA ALA A 75 9.34 -0.22 -17.51
C ALA A 75 8.41 -0.68 -16.39
N MET A 76 7.85 0.27 -15.62
CA MET A 76 6.88 -0.05 -14.58
C MET A 76 5.63 -0.72 -15.14
N ALA A 77 5.09 -0.21 -16.25
CA ALA A 77 3.94 -0.80 -16.93
C ALA A 77 4.24 -2.22 -17.42
N GLN A 78 5.41 -2.44 -18.05
CA GLN A 78 5.81 -3.79 -18.49
C GLN A 78 5.87 -4.78 -17.32
N GLN A 79 6.51 -4.39 -16.22
CA GLN A 79 6.61 -5.23 -15.03
C GLN A 79 5.23 -5.53 -14.44
N ALA A 80 4.40 -4.50 -14.28
CA ALA A 80 3.07 -4.63 -13.69
C ALA A 80 2.12 -5.50 -14.53
N MET A 81 2.13 -5.33 -15.85
CA MET A 81 1.30 -6.16 -16.77
C MET A 81 1.80 -7.60 -16.84
N THR A 82 3.12 -7.84 -16.75
CA THR A 82 3.68 -9.19 -16.65
C THR A 82 3.25 -9.87 -15.35
N THR A 83 3.34 -9.15 -14.23
CA THR A 83 2.86 -9.64 -12.93
C THR A 83 1.35 -9.87 -12.94
N GLN A 84 0.57 -9.02 -13.60
CA GLN A 84 -0.87 -9.21 -13.76
C GLN A 84 -1.20 -10.51 -14.49
N ALA A 85 -0.44 -10.84 -15.55
CA ALA A 85 -0.57 -12.12 -16.23
C ALA A 85 -0.27 -13.29 -15.28
N ALA A 86 0.82 -13.21 -14.51
CA ALA A 86 1.23 -14.25 -13.56
C ALA A 86 0.22 -14.45 -12.43
N CYS A 87 -0.42 -13.37 -11.97
CA CYS A 87 -1.47 -13.41 -10.95
C CYS A 87 -2.86 -13.76 -11.52
N GLY A 88 -3.00 -13.99 -12.82
CA GLY A 88 -4.31 -14.26 -13.44
C GLY A 88 -5.32 -13.12 -13.25
N GLY A 89 -4.88 -11.86 -13.31
CA GLY A 89 -5.76 -10.69 -13.15
C GLY A 89 -5.94 -10.19 -11.71
N ARG A 90 -5.23 -10.78 -10.73
CA ARG A 90 -5.35 -10.46 -9.29
C ARG A 90 -4.24 -9.55 -8.76
N PHE A 91 -3.45 -8.92 -9.61
CA PHE A 91 -2.39 -8.01 -9.20
C PHE A 91 -2.89 -6.55 -9.14
N THR A 92 -2.59 -5.85 -8.05
CA THR A 92 -2.79 -4.39 -7.91
C THR A 92 -1.45 -3.68 -7.74
N LEU A 93 -1.14 -2.76 -8.65
CA LEU A 93 0.07 -1.96 -8.57
C LEU A 93 -0.16 -0.78 -7.61
N GLY A 94 0.49 -0.77 -6.45
CA GLY A 94 0.62 0.42 -5.62
C GLY A 94 1.96 1.12 -5.82
N ILE A 95 1.93 2.41 -6.15
CA ILE A 95 3.12 3.24 -6.40
C ILE A 95 3.22 4.41 -5.42
N GLY A 96 4.43 4.93 -5.24
CA GLY A 96 4.66 6.14 -4.47
C GLY A 96 5.99 6.81 -4.77
N LEU A 97 6.15 8.01 -4.23
CA LEU A 97 7.34 8.84 -4.47
C LEU A 97 8.56 8.38 -3.67
N SER A 98 8.40 7.52 -2.65
CA SER A 98 9.41 7.31 -1.60
C SER A 98 9.65 8.60 -0.80
N HIS A 99 10.87 8.78 -0.27
CA HIS A 99 11.25 9.91 0.56
C HIS A 99 12.50 10.59 0.00
N GLN A 100 12.60 11.92 0.18
CA GLN A 100 13.71 12.71 -0.34
C GLN A 100 15.08 12.14 0.06
N MET A 101 15.26 11.74 1.32
CA MET A 101 16.52 11.15 1.79
C MET A 101 16.89 9.85 1.04
N VAL A 102 15.91 9.08 0.58
CA VAL A 102 16.13 7.87 -0.21
C VAL A 102 16.47 8.25 -1.65
N ILE A 103 15.66 9.11 -2.26
CA ILE A 103 15.81 9.45 -3.68
C ILE A 103 17.09 10.25 -3.94
N GLU A 104 17.36 11.29 -3.16
CA GLU A 104 18.57 12.09 -3.30
C GLU A 104 19.77 11.42 -2.63
N GLY A 105 19.61 10.95 -1.39
CA GLY A 105 20.73 10.47 -0.58
C GLY A 105 21.23 9.07 -0.95
N MET A 106 20.36 8.18 -1.41
CA MET A 106 20.73 6.81 -1.77
C MET A 106 20.80 6.58 -3.27
N TYR A 107 19.82 7.09 -4.03
CA TYR A 107 19.77 6.89 -5.49
C TYR A 107 20.47 8.00 -6.29
N GLY A 108 20.78 9.15 -5.68
CA GLY A 108 21.41 10.28 -6.37
C GLY A 108 20.50 10.93 -7.42
N LEU A 109 19.18 10.72 -7.34
CA LEU A 109 18.19 11.28 -8.24
C LEU A 109 17.61 12.56 -7.65
N SER A 110 17.17 13.49 -8.50
CA SER A 110 16.49 14.71 -8.03
C SER A 110 15.12 14.37 -7.44
N TYR A 111 14.81 14.92 -6.27
CA TYR A 111 13.47 14.89 -5.68
C TYR A 111 12.72 16.23 -5.86
N ASP A 112 13.18 17.07 -6.80
CA ASP A 112 12.55 18.35 -7.08
C ASP A 112 11.15 18.18 -7.67
N LYS A 113 10.22 19.05 -7.25
CA LYS A 113 8.81 19.09 -7.67
C LYS A 113 8.16 17.69 -7.66
N PRO A 114 8.12 16.97 -6.53
CA PRO A 114 7.67 15.57 -6.50
C PRO A 114 6.21 15.39 -6.93
N ALA A 115 5.38 16.41 -6.73
CA ALA A 115 4.00 16.40 -7.22
C ALA A 115 3.90 16.47 -8.75
N ARG A 116 4.81 17.21 -9.41
CA ARG A 116 4.91 17.25 -10.87
C ARG A 116 5.44 15.92 -11.39
N HIS A 117 6.48 15.38 -10.76
CA HIS A 117 7.01 14.06 -11.11
C HIS A 117 5.88 13.03 -11.17
N MET A 118 5.07 12.91 -10.10
CA MET A 118 3.95 11.97 -10.10
C MET A 118 2.91 12.28 -11.18
N ALA A 119 2.55 13.54 -11.38
CA ALA A 119 1.59 13.93 -12.41
C ALA A 119 2.06 13.52 -13.81
N GLU A 120 3.30 13.82 -14.18
CA GLU A 120 3.91 13.44 -15.45
C GLU A 120 4.07 11.92 -15.58
N TYR A 121 4.45 11.23 -14.49
CA TYR A 121 4.57 9.78 -14.45
C TYR A 121 3.26 9.08 -14.79
N LEU A 122 2.13 9.58 -14.24
CA LEU A 122 0.81 9.02 -14.48
C LEU A 122 0.30 9.26 -15.91
N GLN A 123 0.72 10.34 -16.58
CA GLN A 123 0.39 10.57 -18.01
C GLN A 123 0.97 9.51 -18.93
N VAL A 124 2.08 8.88 -18.53
CA VAL A 124 2.69 7.77 -19.25
C VAL A 124 2.15 6.43 -18.74
N LEU A 125 2.13 6.22 -17.42
CA LEU A 125 1.80 4.94 -16.82
C LEU A 125 0.34 4.53 -17.07
N VAL A 126 -0.63 5.42 -16.84
CA VAL A 126 -2.06 5.06 -16.83
C VAL A 126 -2.54 4.54 -18.19
N PRO A 127 -2.24 5.21 -19.33
CA PRO A 127 -2.60 4.66 -20.64
C PRO A 127 -1.95 3.29 -20.90
N LEU A 128 -0.68 3.12 -20.55
CA LEU A 128 0.03 1.85 -20.76
C LEU A 128 -0.59 0.71 -19.95
N LEU A 129 -1.03 0.94 -18.71
CA LEU A 129 -1.73 -0.06 -17.90
C LEU A 129 -3.10 -0.46 -18.46
N ARG A 130 -3.68 0.34 -19.35
CA ARG A 130 -4.91 0.05 -20.10
C ARG A 130 -4.63 -0.62 -21.46
N GLY A 131 -3.36 -0.87 -21.79
CA GLY A 131 -2.94 -1.39 -23.10
C GLY A 131 -2.97 -0.33 -24.21
N GLU A 132 -3.08 0.96 -23.86
CA GLU A 132 -3.12 2.06 -24.81
C GLU A 132 -1.71 2.58 -25.13
N ALA A 133 -1.53 3.16 -26.31
CA ALA A 133 -0.31 3.91 -26.63
C ALA A 133 -0.28 5.24 -25.86
N THR A 134 0.92 5.72 -25.51
CA THR A 134 1.13 7.05 -24.94
C THR A 134 2.16 7.83 -25.74
N ALA A 135 1.97 9.16 -25.80
CA ALA A 135 2.85 10.09 -26.49
C ALA A 135 3.06 11.37 -25.66
N PHE A 136 3.41 11.21 -24.40
CA PHE A 136 3.60 12.30 -23.45
C PHE A 136 5.03 12.86 -23.48
N GLU A 137 5.15 14.19 -23.41
CA GLU A 137 6.40 14.92 -23.29
C GLU A 137 6.21 16.05 -22.25
N GLY A 138 6.79 15.85 -21.06
CA GLY A 138 6.73 16.76 -19.93
C GLY A 138 8.06 17.45 -19.65
N GLU A 139 8.15 18.13 -18.51
CA GLU A 139 9.36 18.84 -18.09
C GLU A 139 10.43 17.88 -17.57
N GLN A 140 10.02 16.83 -16.84
CA GLN A 140 10.92 15.89 -16.18
C GLN A 140 10.95 14.52 -16.87
N LEU A 141 9.93 14.20 -17.66
CA LEU A 141 9.75 12.87 -18.24
C LEU A 141 9.21 12.93 -19.67
N THR A 142 9.69 12.03 -20.53
CA THR A 142 9.10 11.74 -21.84
C THR A 142 8.73 10.26 -21.93
N GLY A 143 7.52 9.96 -22.41
CA GLY A 143 7.07 8.60 -22.69
C GLY A 143 6.29 8.57 -23.99
N LYS A 144 6.94 8.10 -25.06
CA LYS A 144 6.33 7.91 -26.39
C LYS A 144 6.47 6.45 -26.78
N MET A 145 5.48 5.64 -26.41
CA MET A 145 5.57 4.18 -26.53
C MET A 145 4.21 3.50 -26.51
N GLN A 146 4.21 2.26 -26.97
CA GLN A 146 3.14 1.29 -26.81
C GLN A 146 3.77 -0.03 -26.39
N LEU A 147 3.11 -0.77 -25.53
CA LEU A 147 3.54 -2.10 -25.12
C LEU A 147 2.77 -3.16 -25.92
N ASP A 148 3.50 -4.16 -26.41
CA ASP A 148 2.93 -5.35 -27.02
C ASP A 148 3.04 -6.50 -26.01
N LEU A 149 1.97 -6.69 -25.23
CA LEU A 149 1.88 -7.71 -24.18
C LEU A 149 0.59 -8.52 -24.37
N PRO A 150 0.54 -9.78 -23.87
CA PRO A 150 -0.68 -10.59 -23.91
C PRO A 150 -1.87 -9.83 -23.31
N ALA A 151 -3.07 -10.05 -23.87
CA ALA A 151 -4.28 -9.48 -23.31
C ALA A 151 -4.47 -9.99 -21.88
N VAL A 152 -4.26 -9.08 -20.92
CA VAL A 152 -4.52 -9.28 -19.50
C VAL A 152 -5.61 -8.31 -19.07
N GLU A 153 -6.30 -8.63 -17.98
CA GLU A 153 -7.15 -7.66 -17.31
C GLU A 153 -6.35 -6.38 -17.01
N PRO A 154 -6.94 -5.18 -17.14
CA PRO A 154 -6.27 -3.93 -16.80
C PRO A 154 -5.68 -3.97 -15.39
N VAL A 155 -4.51 -3.37 -15.18
CA VAL A 155 -3.87 -3.36 -13.86
C VAL A 155 -4.49 -2.29 -12.97
N PRO A 156 -5.16 -2.65 -11.86
CA PRO A 156 -5.57 -1.67 -10.86
C PRO A 156 -4.35 -0.93 -10.31
N LEU A 157 -4.52 0.37 -10.12
CA LEU A 157 -3.47 1.30 -9.72
C LEU A 157 -3.90 1.99 -8.43
N LEU A 158 -3.06 1.94 -7.41
CA LEU A 158 -3.19 2.71 -6.18
C LEU A 158 -2.01 3.67 -6.05
N LEU A 159 -2.30 4.89 -5.57
CA LEU A 159 -1.27 5.89 -5.34
C LEU A 159 -1.07 6.11 -3.84
N ALA A 160 0.15 6.04 -3.34
CA ALA A 160 0.45 6.48 -1.98
C ALA A 160 0.28 8.00 -1.88
N ALA A 161 -0.87 8.43 -1.36
CA ALA A 161 -1.28 9.82 -1.33
C ALA A 161 -1.70 10.26 0.08
N LEU A 162 -0.96 11.22 0.63
CA LEU A 162 -1.24 11.86 1.93
C LEU A 162 -1.44 13.37 1.80
N GLY A 163 -0.78 14.03 0.85
CA GLY A 163 -0.89 15.47 0.63
C GLY A 163 -2.03 15.83 -0.35
N PRO A 164 -2.54 17.08 -0.34
CA PRO A 164 -3.67 17.47 -1.18
C PRO A 164 -3.45 17.25 -2.68
N ALA A 165 -2.26 17.58 -3.18
CA ALA A 165 -1.91 17.36 -4.59
C ALA A 165 -1.90 15.86 -4.96
N MET A 166 -1.40 15.00 -4.07
CA MET A 166 -1.39 13.55 -4.30
C MET A 166 -2.79 12.95 -4.21
N LEU A 167 -3.61 13.42 -3.26
CA LEU A 167 -5.00 12.95 -3.14
C LEU A 167 -5.84 13.34 -4.34
N LYS A 168 -5.61 14.55 -4.89
CA LYS A 168 -6.20 14.96 -6.16
C LYS A 168 -5.80 14.01 -7.28
N LEU A 169 -4.49 13.77 -7.48
CA LEU A 169 -4.02 12.83 -8.51
C LEU A 169 -4.58 11.41 -8.31
N ALA A 170 -4.63 10.92 -7.08
CA ALA A 170 -5.15 9.60 -6.76
C ALA A 170 -6.64 9.48 -7.16
N GLY A 171 -7.46 10.48 -6.81
CA GLY A 171 -8.88 10.51 -7.17
C GLY A 171 -9.12 10.68 -8.67
N THR A 172 -8.25 11.40 -9.39
CA THR A 172 -8.47 11.70 -10.82
C THR A 172 -7.78 10.73 -11.80
N MET A 173 -6.78 9.96 -11.36
CA MET A 173 -5.95 9.15 -12.27
C MET A 173 -5.70 7.72 -11.81
N ALA A 174 -6.04 7.37 -10.58
CA ALA A 174 -5.86 6.04 -10.01
C ALA A 174 -7.21 5.45 -9.56
N HIS A 175 -7.19 4.21 -9.09
CA HIS A 175 -8.37 3.52 -8.55
C HIS A 175 -8.53 3.76 -7.04
N GLY A 176 -7.58 4.48 -6.42
CA GLY A 176 -7.58 4.73 -4.98
C GLY A 176 -6.23 5.14 -4.42
N THR A 177 -6.16 5.16 -3.09
CA THR A 177 -4.95 5.42 -2.32
C THR A 177 -4.56 4.24 -1.44
N THR A 178 -3.26 4.13 -1.16
CA THR A 178 -2.73 3.25 -0.12
C THR A 178 -1.94 4.08 0.89
N THR A 179 -2.35 4.05 2.15
CA THR A 179 -1.76 4.82 3.24
C THR A 179 -0.99 3.92 4.18
N TRP A 180 0.07 4.45 4.78
CA TRP A 180 0.80 3.81 5.88
C TRP A 180 0.86 4.79 7.05
N MET A 181 0.68 4.29 8.28
CA MET A 181 0.68 5.14 9.49
C MET A 181 -0.29 6.33 9.41
N THR A 182 -1.50 6.07 8.93
CA THR A 182 -2.58 7.08 8.84
C THR A 182 -3.82 6.52 9.52
N GLY A 183 -4.24 7.14 10.62
CA GLY A 183 -5.29 6.60 11.50
C GLY A 183 -6.71 6.90 11.04
N PRO A 184 -7.71 6.35 11.75
CA PRO A 184 -9.12 6.49 11.40
C PRO A 184 -9.60 7.94 11.39
N LYS A 185 -9.10 8.81 12.28
CA LYS A 185 -9.52 10.22 12.32
C LYS A 185 -9.10 10.95 11.05
N THR A 186 -7.83 10.82 10.67
CA THR A 186 -7.27 11.43 9.46
C THR A 186 -7.88 10.83 8.20
N ILE A 187 -8.17 9.53 8.20
CA ILE A 187 -8.90 8.91 7.10
C ILE A 187 -10.28 9.55 6.94
N ALA A 188 -11.08 9.57 8.01
CA ALA A 188 -12.47 10.06 7.98
C ALA A 188 -12.57 11.57 7.68
N GLU A 189 -11.73 12.37 8.32
CA GLU A 189 -11.84 13.84 8.28
C GLU A 189 -11.09 14.46 7.09
N TYR A 190 -10.14 13.74 6.49
CA TYR A 190 -9.24 14.33 5.50
C TYR A 190 -9.01 13.45 4.27
N ILE A 191 -8.54 12.20 4.40
CA ILE A 191 -8.19 11.37 3.22
C ILE A 191 -9.45 11.03 2.41
N ALA A 192 -10.43 10.37 3.03
CA ALA A 192 -11.64 9.91 2.38
C ALA A 192 -12.44 11.03 1.70
N PRO A 193 -12.75 12.17 2.36
CA PRO A 193 -13.45 13.27 1.69
C PRO A 193 -12.63 13.89 0.55
N SER A 194 -11.31 14.05 0.72
CA SER A 194 -10.47 14.69 -0.31
C SER A 194 -10.35 13.86 -1.59
N ILE A 195 -10.09 12.55 -1.46
CA ILE A 195 -9.96 11.67 -2.62
C ILE A 195 -11.31 11.42 -3.30
N SER A 196 -12.39 11.29 -2.52
CA SER A 196 -13.73 11.08 -3.05
C SER A 196 -14.22 12.30 -3.83
N ALA A 197 -13.99 13.51 -3.32
CA ALA A 197 -14.33 14.74 -4.05
C ALA A 197 -13.57 14.85 -5.38
N ALA A 198 -12.28 14.50 -5.40
CA ALA A 198 -11.49 14.50 -6.62
C ALA A 198 -11.96 13.45 -7.64
N ALA A 199 -12.35 12.26 -7.17
CA ALA A 199 -12.90 11.21 -8.03
C ALA A 199 -14.27 11.61 -8.60
N GLU A 200 -15.14 12.18 -7.78
CA GLU A 200 -16.46 12.68 -8.19
C GLU A 200 -16.33 13.79 -9.24
N GLU A 201 -15.45 14.78 -9.03
CA GLU A 201 -15.19 15.86 -9.99
C GLU A 201 -14.70 15.32 -11.35
N ALA A 202 -13.94 14.22 -11.35
CA ALA A 202 -13.46 13.54 -12.56
C ALA A 202 -14.47 12.55 -13.17
N GLY A 203 -15.65 12.35 -12.55
CA GLY A 203 -16.65 11.38 -13.00
C GLY A 203 -16.20 9.92 -12.84
N HIS A 204 -15.36 9.63 -11.85
CA HIS A 204 -14.86 8.29 -11.53
C HIS A 204 -15.69 7.62 -10.43
N ALA A 205 -15.58 6.30 -10.34
CA ALA A 205 -16.15 5.52 -9.25
C ALA A 205 -15.52 5.91 -7.90
N ALA A 206 -16.20 5.55 -6.80
CA ALA A 206 -15.68 5.77 -5.46
C ALA A 206 -14.29 5.10 -5.32
N PRO A 207 -13.27 5.84 -4.81
CA PRO A 207 -11.91 5.34 -4.75
C PRO A 207 -11.72 4.29 -3.65
N ARG A 208 -10.82 3.33 -3.87
CA ARG A 208 -10.32 2.45 -2.81
C ARG A 208 -9.45 3.24 -1.83
N ILE A 209 -9.57 2.92 -0.56
CA ILE A 209 -8.74 3.46 0.53
C ILE A 209 -8.15 2.25 1.26
N VAL A 210 -6.91 1.89 0.88
CA VAL A 210 -6.13 0.85 1.54
C VAL A 210 -5.41 1.47 2.74
N CYS A 211 -5.78 1.06 3.95
CA CYS A 211 -5.20 1.58 5.19
C CYS A 211 -4.22 0.55 5.78
N GLY A 212 -2.93 0.85 5.73
CA GLY A 212 -1.89 0.06 6.40
C GLY A 212 -1.61 0.59 7.81
N LEU A 213 -1.86 -0.24 8.82
CA LEU A 213 -1.53 0.04 10.21
C LEU A 213 -0.95 -1.21 10.90
N PRO A 214 -0.01 -1.00 11.84
CA PRO A 214 0.43 -2.05 12.74
C PRO A 214 -0.73 -2.56 13.61
N ILE A 215 -0.81 -3.87 13.79
CA ILE A 215 -1.75 -4.51 14.70
C ILE A 215 -1.06 -5.59 15.53
N CYS A 216 -1.31 -5.60 16.85
CA CYS A 216 -0.68 -6.50 17.81
C CYS A 216 -1.69 -6.94 18.88
N LEU A 217 -1.92 -8.25 18.99
CA LEU A 217 -2.74 -8.87 20.04
C LEU A 217 -1.84 -9.22 21.24
N THR A 218 -2.03 -8.55 22.36
CA THR A 218 -1.17 -8.68 23.55
C THR A 218 -1.87 -8.18 24.81
N ASP A 219 -1.56 -8.81 25.94
CA ASP A 219 -1.90 -8.29 27.27
C ASP A 219 -0.86 -7.26 27.77
N ASP A 220 0.37 -7.30 27.22
CA ASP A 220 1.44 -6.33 27.49
C ASP A 220 1.41 -5.20 26.46
N VAL A 221 0.47 -4.28 26.64
CA VAL A 221 0.26 -3.13 25.76
C VAL A 221 1.45 -2.17 25.78
N ASP A 222 2.01 -1.93 26.96
CA ASP A 222 3.11 -0.97 27.13
C ASP A 222 4.40 -1.51 26.50
N GLY A 223 4.74 -2.78 26.72
CA GLY A 223 5.90 -3.41 26.07
C GLY A 223 5.78 -3.46 24.56
N ALA A 224 4.60 -3.78 24.03
CA ALA A 224 4.36 -3.75 22.59
C ALA A 224 4.49 -2.33 22.01
N ARG A 225 3.97 -1.31 22.69
CA ARG A 225 4.13 0.09 22.25
C ARG A 225 5.58 0.56 22.30
N GLU A 226 6.35 0.18 23.32
CA GLU A 226 7.78 0.50 23.38
C GLU A 226 8.53 -0.13 22.20
N MET A 227 8.26 -1.40 21.89
CA MET A 227 8.85 -2.10 20.75
C MET A 227 8.47 -1.47 19.40
N ILE A 228 7.20 -1.08 19.24
CA ILE A 228 6.73 -0.39 18.03
C ILE A 228 7.37 0.99 17.91
N ALA A 229 7.48 1.74 19.00
CA ALA A 229 8.10 3.07 19.00
C ALA A 229 9.54 3.02 18.50
N LYS A 230 10.29 2.00 18.92
CA LYS A 230 11.67 1.77 18.48
C LYS A 230 11.74 1.31 17.02
N THR A 231 10.91 0.36 16.62
CA THR A 231 10.99 -0.26 15.28
C THR A 231 10.51 0.67 14.18
N LEU A 232 9.52 1.51 14.48
CA LEU A 232 8.87 2.39 13.52
C LEU A 232 9.26 3.87 13.69
N GLU A 233 10.26 4.19 14.53
CA GLU A 233 10.69 5.57 14.85
C GLU A 233 10.86 6.46 13.61
N ILE A 234 11.46 5.91 12.55
CA ILE A 234 11.73 6.63 11.30
C ILE A 234 10.45 7.24 10.69
N TYR A 235 9.30 6.58 10.82
CA TYR A 235 8.03 7.10 10.32
C TYR A 235 7.56 8.34 11.09
N GLY A 236 7.96 8.51 12.34
CA GLY A 236 7.73 9.75 13.09
C GLY A 236 8.57 10.93 12.59
N MET A 237 9.70 10.66 11.93
CA MET A 237 10.67 11.67 11.49
C MET A 237 10.45 12.12 10.04
N LEU A 238 9.76 11.31 9.24
CA LEU A 238 9.50 11.58 7.84
C LEU A 238 8.35 12.60 7.69
N PRO A 239 8.55 13.74 6.98
CA PRO A 239 7.58 14.85 6.97
C PRO A 239 6.14 14.47 6.57
N SER A 240 5.99 13.55 5.61
CA SER A 240 4.68 13.11 5.13
C SER A 240 3.88 12.36 6.19
N TYR A 241 4.54 11.50 6.97
CA TYR A 241 3.91 10.71 8.02
C TYR A 241 3.74 11.54 9.29
N ARG A 242 4.72 12.38 9.65
CA ARG A 242 4.59 13.37 10.73
C ARG A 242 3.33 14.22 10.57
N ALA A 243 3.06 14.71 9.36
CA ALA A 243 1.86 15.50 9.08
C ALA A 243 0.54 14.72 9.27
N MET A 244 0.54 13.38 9.16
CA MET A 244 -0.62 12.54 9.45
C MET A 244 -0.74 12.28 10.95
N LEU A 245 0.37 11.98 11.62
CA LEU A 245 0.41 11.82 13.08
C LEU A 245 -0.05 13.11 13.80
N ASP A 246 0.29 14.29 13.27
CA ASP A 246 -0.19 15.58 13.81
C ASP A 246 -1.71 15.75 13.65
N ARG A 247 -2.30 15.24 12.54
CA ARG A 247 -3.75 15.28 12.31
C ARG A 247 -4.49 14.34 13.26
N GLU A 248 -3.90 13.16 13.51
CA GLU A 248 -4.37 12.25 14.55
C GLU A 248 -4.27 12.85 15.95
N GLY A 249 -3.26 13.68 16.18
CA GLY A 249 -2.96 14.25 17.50
C GLY A 249 -2.12 13.33 18.36
N VAL A 250 -1.29 12.47 17.74
CA VAL A 250 -0.45 11.49 18.42
C VAL A 250 1.04 11.84 18.32
N ALA A 251 1.82 11.50 19.34
CA ALA A 251 3.25 11.84 19.38
C ALA A 251 4.07 11.00 18.40
N GLY A 252 3.66 9.75 18.12
CA GLY A 252 4.42 8.88 17.24
C GLY A 252 3.68 7.61 16.80
N PRO A 253 4.36 6.78 15.99
CA PRO A 253 3.81 5.55 15.43
C PRO A 253 3.17 4.59 16.44
N ALA A 254 3.73 4.46 17.64
CA ALA A 254 3.25 3.51 18.65
C ALA A 254 1.87 3.87 19.21
N GLU A 255 1.54 5.16 19.30
CA GLU A 255 0.22 5.62 19.74
C GLU A 255 -0.85 5.40 18.65
N LEU A 256 -0.44 5.28 17.39
CA LEU A 256 -1.33 5.03 16.26
C LEU A 256 -1.57 3.53 16.01
N ALA A 257 -0.65 2.67 16.45
CA ALA A 257 -0.76 1.23 16.28
C ALA A 257 -1.97 0.65 17.04
N LEU A 258 -2.59 -0.36 16.45
CA LEU A 258 -3.71 -1.09 17.05
C LEU A 258 -3.14 -2.14 18.00
N VAL A 259 -3.18 -1.89 19.31
CA VAL A 259 -2.52 -2.74 20.31
C VAL A 259 -3.46 -2.98 21.47
N GLY A 260 -3.73 -4.24 21.80
CA GLY A 260 -4.56 -4.60 22.93
C GLY A 260 -5.07 -6.03 22.87
N ASP A 261 -6.10 -6.29 23.68
CA ASP A 261 -6.85 -7.55 23.68
C ASP A 261 -7.82 -7.65 22.49
N GLU A 262 -8.50 -8.79 22.36
CA GLU A 262 -9.44 -9.02 21.24
C GLU A 262 -10.55 -7.97 21.18
N SER A 263 -11.09 -7.56 22.33
CA SER A 263 -12.18 -6.58 22.40
C SER A 263 -11.72 -5.22 21.86
N THR A 264 -10.53 -4.79 22.25
CA THR A 264 -9.91 -3.53 21.80
C THR A 264 -9.67 -3.59 20.29
N LEU A 265 -9.07 -4.67 19.78
CA LEU A 265 -8.75 -4.79 18.36
C LEU A 265 -9.98 -4.88 17.47
N ARG A 266 -11.06 -5.54 17.91
CA ARG A 266 -12.34 -5.54 17.18
C ARG A 266 -12.94 -4.15 17.10
N ALA A 267 -12.92 -3.39 18.20
CA ALA A 267 -13.35 -2.00 18.19
C ALA A 267 -12.51 -1.16 17.22
N ASP A 268 -11.20 -1.39 17.16
CA ASP A 268 -10.29 -0.70 16.26
C ASP A 268 -10.57 -1.00 14.79
N VAL A 269 -10.77 -2.27 14.45
CA VAL A 269 -11.18 -2.69 13.11
C VAL A 269 -12.51 -2.05 12.71
N GLN A 270 -13.48 -1.98 13.64
CA GLN A 270 -14.74 -1.28 13.39
C GLN A 270 -14.54 0.23 13.17
N ARG A 271 -13.67 0.89 13.96
CA ARG A 271 -13.32 2.32 13.76
C ARG A 271 -12.74 2.57 12.37
N LEU A 272 -11.95 1.65 11.82
CA LEU A 272 -11.45 1.75 10.44
C LEU A 272 -12.59 1.65 9.42
N ARG A 273 -13.55 0.73 9.61
CA ARG A 273 -14.73 0.63 8.73
C ARG A 273 -15.53 1.92 8.72
N ASP A 274 -15.81 2.46 9.92
CA ASP A 274 -16.60 3.68 10.10
C ASP A 274 -15.89 4.91 9.52
N ALA A 275 -14.56 4.92 9.50
CA ALA A 275 -13.76 5.98 8.90
C ALA A 275 -13.79 5.99 7.36
N GLY A 276 -14.33 4.95 6.72
CA GLY A 276 -14.37 4.83 5.26
C GLY A 276 -13.20 4.05 4.65
N VAL A 277 -12.47 3.27 5.44
CA VAL A 277 -11.46 2.33 4.92
C VAL A 277 -12.17 1.24 4.10
N THR A 278 -11.73 1.04 2.86
CA THR A 278 -12.26 -0.02 1.99
C THR A 278 -11.51 -1.32 2.16
N ASP A 279 -10.20 -1.23 2.40
CA ASP A 279 -9.28 -2.35 2.53
C ASP A 279 -8.35 -2.11 3.73
N PHE A 280 -8.42 -2.96 4.76
CA PHE A 280 -7.46 -2.92 5.85
C PHE A 280 -6.25 -3.78 5.50
N ASN A 281 -5.08 -3.17 5.36
CA ASN A 281 -3.80 -3.84 5.17
C ASN A 281 -3.13 -4.05 6.54
N ALA A 282 -3.46 -5.18 7.19
CA ALA A 282 -3.04 -5.48 8.55
C ALA A 282 -1.54 -5.82 8.59
N ALA A 283 -0.76 -4.95 9.23
CA ALA A 283 0.65 -5.20 9.50
C ALA A 283 0.80 -5.87 10.86
N VAL A 284 0.65 -7.19 10.86
CA VAL A 284 0.73 -8.01 12.06
C VAL A 284 2.12 -7.89 12.67
N ILE A 285 2.18 -7.50 13.93
CA ILE A 285 3.39 -7.41 14.73
C ILE A 285 3.33 -8.47 15.82
N ALA A 286 4.39 -9.27 15.87
CA ALA A 286 4.61 -10.27 16.91
C ALA A 286 5.13 -9.62 18.21
N HIS A 287 4.56 -9.99 19.35
CA HIS A 287 5.03 -9.54 20.65
C HIS A 287 4.86 -10.65 21.72
N GLY A 288 5.97 -11.21 22.18
CA GLY A 288 5.95 -12.37 23.10
C GLY A 288 5.57 -13.67 22.37
N ASP A 289 4.90 -14.58 23.08
CA ASP A 289 4.51 -15.91 22.59
C ASP A 289 3.08 -15.95 21.98
N SER A 290 2.39 -14.81 21.84
CA SER A 290 0.96 -14.72 21.50
C SER A 290 0.62 -14.73 20.00
N ASP A 291 1.59 -15.05 19.14
CA ASP A 291 1.52 -14.87 17.67
C ASP A 291 0.36 -15.58 16.93
N ASN A 292 -0.33 -16.52 17.57
CA ASN A 292 -1.33 -17.33 16.87
C ASN A 292 -2.75 -16.74 16.84
N GLY A 293 -3.13 -15.88 17.80
CA GLY A 293 -4.53 -15.45 17.93
C GLY A 293 -4.96 -14.33 16.98
N ILE A 294 -4.02 -13.49 16.53
CA ILE A 294 -4.37 -12.31 15.72
C ILE A 294 -4.91 -12.65 14.34
N LEU A 295 -4.37 -13.69 13.70
CA LEU A 295 -4.88 -14.13 12.40
C LEU A 295 -6.30 -14.71 12.53
N ASP A 296 -6.59 -15.42 13.62
CA ASP A 296 -7.92 -15.97 13.89
C ASP A 296 -8.93 -14.84 14.18
N LEU A 297 -8.51 -13.81 14.93
CA LEU A 297 -9.31 -12.61 15.15
C LEU A 297 -9.64 -11.92 13.82
N LEU A 298 -8.63 -11.63 13.00
CA LEU A 298 -8.83 -10.96 11.70
C LEU A 298 -9.67 -11.80 10.74
N GLN A 299 -9.48 -13.12 10.74
CA GLN A 299 -10.28 -14.04 9.95
C GLN A 299 -11.76 -14.02 10.38
N SER A 300 -12.04 -13.88 11.68
CA SER A 300 -13.42 -13.77 12.19
C SER A 300 -14.12 -12.45 11.82
N GLU A 301 -13.38 -11.46 11.33
CA GLU A 301 -13.89 -10.18 10.84
C GLU A 301 -14.19 -10.18 9.32
N LEU A 302 -13.87 -11.28 8.63
CA LEU A 302 -14.21 -11.47 7.23
C LEU A 302 -15.73 -11.69 7.07
N PRO A 303 -16.33 -11.28 5.94
CA PRO A 303 -17.72 -11.61 5.63
C PRO A 303 -17.94 -13.14 5.64
N ALA A 304 -19.11 -13.56 6.10
CA ALA A 304 -19.55 -14.96 6.07
C ALA A 304 -19.90 -15.45 4.67
#